data_AF-F1VZR7-F1
#
_entry.id   AF-F1VZR7-F1
#
_cell.length_a   1.000
_cell.length_b   1.000
_cell.length_c   1.000
_cell.angle_alpha   90.00
_cell.angle_beta   90.00
_cell.angle_gamma   90.00
#
_symmetry.space_group_name_H-M   'P 1'
#
loop_
_entity.id
_entity.type
_entity.pdbx_description
1 polymer ?
#
loop_
_entity_poly.entity_id
_entity_poly.type
_entity_poly.pdbx_seq_one_letter_code
_entity_poly.pdbx_strand_id
1 'polypeptide(L)'
;MDLDAQAVGASEKYDKYFHEIGCGYKKLVDYMYIEPAICQPTPAGLSLLVEDFVARTNHDLRAVDQQQDDGPVPTMIDRFKKFGAQAAAIPFDPLRPVGVILTHGQHHACPVLFMRKDQTNYVLIFDSTSGSMKKAYRKVGTFFPDCQVMLNDGTRQSDSQSCITDAYEILTRAFTVDDLIGKVEARVIDERAASSSTAASVRASRFSAPEVDNFRLFRMPEELCFTAQRTAFVTQTSKAEMQMPIRDRDGRLTTLKDMMRLQKTVAIGNQSEKWIGINSYLHDVSVEHRERIKQLVDQRAVDPGPVGDDGSR
;
A
#
# COMPACT_ATOMS: atom_id res chain seq x y z
N MET A 1 3.53 23.31 -37.65
CA MET A 1 4.42 22.70 -36.64
C MET A 1 3.50 22.15 -35.57
N ASP A 2 3.25 20.83 -35.66
CA ASP A 2 2.22 20.11 -34.91
C ASP A 2 2.65 19.88 -33.47
N LEU A 3 2.27 20.80 -32.58
CA LEU A 3 2.39 20.62 -31.14
C LEU A 3 1.40 19.56 -30.62
N ASP A 4 0.28 19.34 -31.32
CA ASP A 4 -0.76 18.39 -30.92
C ASP A 4 -0.38 16.93 -31.22
N ALA A 5 0.37 16.66 -32.30
CA ALA A 5 0.80 15.29 -32.63
C ALA A 5 1.89 14.77 -31.67
N GLN A 6 2.74 15.66 -31.13
CA GLN A 6 3.74 15.30 -30.11
C GLN A 6 3.11 15.06 -28.73
N ALA A 7 2.04 15.79 -28.38
CA ALA A 7 1.32 15.60 -27.12
C ALA A 7 0.52 14.29 -27.10
N VAL A 8 -0.13 13.92 -28.21
CA VAL A 8 -0.89 12.67 -28.33
C VAL A 8 0.04 11.45 -28.37
N GLY A 9 1.17 11.52 -29.08
CA GLY A 9 2.15 10.42 -29.11
C GLY A 9 2.92 10.22 -27.80
N ALA A 10 3.05 11.26 -26.97
CA ALA A 10 3.64 11.15 -25.64
C ALA A 10 2.68 10.49 -24.61
N SER A 11 1.36 10.61 -24.80
CA SER A 11 0.35 9.99 -23.92
C SER A 11 0.37 8.46 -24.06
N GLU A 12 0.27 7.93 -25.28
CA GLU A 12 0.19 6.48 -25.52
C GLU A 12 1.44 5.72 -25.05
N LYS A 13 2.60 6.37 -25.09
CA LYS A 13 3.87 5.78 -24.61
C LYS A 13 3.82 5.39 -23.13
N TYR A 14 3.11 6.17 -22.31
CA TYR A 14 3.11 6.02 -20.86
C TYR A 14 1.84 5.40 -20.28
N ASP A 15 0.76 5.30 -21.07
CA ASP A 15 -0.54 4.77 -20.64
C ASP A 15 -0.48 3.35 -20.08
N LYS A 16 0.50 2.55 -20.52
CA LYS A 16 0.73 1.20 -19.97
C LYS A 16 1.37 1.19 -18.58
N TYR A 17 1.88 2.32 -18.09
CA TYR A 17 2.66 2.40 -16.86
C TYR A 17 1.94 3.16 -15.73
N PHE A 18 1.10 4.14 -16.03
CA PHE A 18 0.26 4.80 -15.03
C PHE A 18 -1.07 5.26 -15.63
N HIS A 19 -2.07 5.48 -14.77
CA HIS A 19 -3.32 6.13 -15.14
C HIS A 19 -3.51 7.41 -14.37
N GLU A 20 -3.88 8.46 -15.11
CA GLU A 20 -4.37 9.69 -14.53
C GLU A 20 -5.88 9.57 -14.31
N ILE A 21 -6.28 9.50 -13.05
CA ILE A 21 -7.68 9.31 -12.67
C ILE A 21 -8.16 10.61 -12.03
N GLY A 22 -9.11 11.28 -12.69
CA GLY A 22 -9.76 12.47 -12.12
C GLY A 22 -10.46 12.09 -10.81
N CYS A 23 -10.11 12.78 -9.72
CA CYS A 23 -10.58 12.36 -8.40
C CYS A 23 -11.95 12.94 -7.99
N GLY A 24 -12.66 13.64 -8.88
CA GLY A 24 -14.02 14.11 -8.62
C GLY A 24 -14.16 15.12 -7.47
N TYR A 25 -13.09 15.82 -7.07
CA TYR A 25 -13.14 16.81 -6.00
C TYR A 25 -12.37 18.08 -6.32
N LYS A 26 -12.75 19.20 -5.70
CA LYS A 26 -12.32 20.53 -6.15
C LYS A 26 -11.26 21.14 -5.23
N LYS A 27 -10.09 21.50 -5.76
CA LYS A 27 -9.09 22.38 -5.13
C LYS A 27 -9.30 23.80 -5.65
N LEU A 28 -9.49 24.77 -4.75
CA LEU A 28 -9.53 26.19 -5.14
C LEU A 28 -8.10 26.66 -5.43
N VAL A 29 -7.83 27.05 -6.68
CA VAL A 29 -6.58 27.67 -7.14
C VAL A 29 -6.99 28.89 -7.95
N ASP A 30 -6.55 30.10 -7.57
CA ASP A 30 -6.87 31.36 -8.27
C ASP A 30 -8.38 31.52 -8.56
N TYR A 31 -9.23 31.24 -7.57
CA TYR A 31 -10.70 31.28 -7.66
C TYR A 31 -11.34 30.25 -8.62
N MET A 32 -10.54 29.34 -9.20
CA MET A 32 -11.02 28.21 -9.99
C MET A 32 -10.98 26.92 -9.20
N TYR A 33 -11.98 26.07 -9.40
CA TYR A 33 -12.05 24.74 -8.81
C TYR A 33 -11.42 23.73 -9.76
N ILE A 34 -10.26 23.17 -9.40
CA ILE A 34 -9.54 22.16 -10.19
C ILE A 34 -9.75 20.78 -9.55
N GLU A 35 -10.02 19.76 -10.37
CA GLU A 35 -9.97 18.37 -9.93
C GLU A 35 -8.55 17.83 -9.99
N PRO A 36 -7.86 17.61 -8.85
CA PRO A 36 -6.54 16.99 -8.91
C PRO A 36 -6.71 15.52 -9.34
N ALA A 37 -5.90 15.10 -10.30
CA ALA A 37 -5.80 13.70 -10.67
C ALA A 37 -4.90 12.95 -9.68
N ILE A 38 -5.21 11.68 -9.46
CA ILE A 38 -4.25 10.74 -8.90
C ILE A 38 -3.61 10.00 -10.05
N CYS A 39 -2.28 9.94 -10.06
CA CYS A 39 -1.53 9.23 -11.09
C CYS A 39 -1.15 7.85 -10.55
N GLN A 40 -2.10 6.92 -10.53
CA GLN A 40 -1.86 5.59 -9.95
C GLN A 40 -0.95 4.77 -10.89
N PRO A 41 0.17 4.21 -10.41
CA PRO A 41 0.95 3.26 -11.18
C PRO A 41 0.12 2.04 -11.55
N THR A 42 0.26 1.57 -12.78
CA THR A 42 -0.17 0.21 -13.17
C THR A 42 0.80 -0.82 -12.57
N PRO A 43 0.49 -2.14 -12.63
CA PRO A 43 1.48 -3.16 -12.28
C PRO A 43 2.82 -3.00 -13.00
N ALA A 44 2.82 -2.66 -14.30
CA ALA A 44 4.06 -2.44 -15.05
C ALA A 44 4.83 -1.19 -14.55
N GLY A 45 4.13 -0.11 -14.23
CA GLY A 45 4.75 1.08 -13.63
C GLY A 45 5.28 0.82 -12.22
N LEU A 46 4.56 0.03 -11.43
CA LEU A 46 4.99 -0.41 -10.11
C LEU A 46 6.27 -1.25 -10.21
N SER A 47 6.37 -2.18 -11.16
CA SER A 47 7.60 -2.96 -11.39
C SER A 47 8.80 -2.04 -11.66
N LEU A 48 8.64 -0.98 -12.47
CA LEU A 48 9.71 -0.01 -12.70
C LEU A 48 10.15 0.71 -11.42
N LEU A 49 9.20 1.14 -10.59
CA LEU A 49 9.51 1.79 -9.30
C LEU A 49 10.21 0.83 -8.33
N VAL A 50 9.76 -0.42 -8.27
CA VAL A 50 10.39 -1.47 -7.44
C VAL A 50 11.81 -1.77 -7.91
N GLU A 51 12.02 -1.95 -9.22
CA GLU A 51 13.36 -2.17 -9.79
C GLU A 51 14.30 -1.00 -9.48
N ASP A 52 13.82 0.24 -9.61
CA ASP A 52 14.59 1.43 -9.25
C ASP A 52 14.93 1.49 -7.76
N PHE A 53 13.98 1.17 -6.88
CA PHE A 53 14.20 1.13 -5.44
C PHE A 53 15.23 0.06 -5.05
N VAL A 54 15.11 -1.15 -5.59
CA VAL A 54 16.04 -2.26 -5.32
C VAL A 54 17.43 -1.94 -5.89
N ALA A 55 17.54 -1.28 -7.04
CA ALA A 55 18.84 -0.88 -7.60
C ALA A 55 19.55 0.20 -6.78
N ARG A 56 18.80 1.11 -6.14
CA ARG A 56 19.34 2.21 -5.33
C ARG A 56 19.52 1.86 -3.85
N THR A 57 18.95 0.75 -3.40
CA THR A 57 19.01 0.30 -2.01
C THR A 57 19.55 -1.13 -1.94
N ASN A 58 19.68 -1.68 -0.72
CA ASN A 58 20.01 -3.09 -0.54
C ASN A 58 18.81 -3.89 0.02
N HIS A 59 17.60 -3.37 -0.19
CA HIS A 59 16.36 -3.97 0.28
C HIS A 59 15.78 -4.92 -0.78
N ASP A 60 15.18 -6.03 -0.35
CA ASP A 60 14.48 -6.97 -1.23
C ASP A 60 13.00 -6.57 -1.30
N LEU A 61 12.63 -5.85 -2.36
CA LEU A 61 11.24 -5.47 -2.65
C LEU A 61 10.81 -6.08 -3.97
N ARG A 62 9.59 -6.63 -4.02
CA ARG A 62 9.03 -7.29 -5.19
C ARG A 62 7.62 -6.77 -5.47
N ALA A 63 7.25 -6.72 -6.74
CA ALA A 63 5.87 -6.52 -7.17
C ALA A 63 5.38 -7.80 -7.87
N VAL A 64 4.21 -8.29 -7.50
CA VAL A 64 3.61 -9.49 -8.12
C VAL A 64 2.17 -9.17 -8.48
N ASP A 65 1.83 -9.32 -9.75
CA ASP A 65 0.49 -9.07 -10.26
C ASP A 65 -0.31 -10.35 -10.45
N GLN A 66 -1.39 -10.49 -9.67
CA GLN A 66 -2.23 -11.68 -9.67
C GLN A 66 -3.15 -11.78 -10.89
N GLN A 67 -3.31 -10.71 -11.68
CA GLN A 67 -4.06 -10.79 -12.94
C GLN A 67 -3.31 -11.56 -14.02
N GLN A 68 -1.98 -11.61 -13.98
CA GLN A 68 -1.18 -12.27 -15.01
C GLN A 68 -1.18 -13.79 -14.88
N ASP A 69 -1.40 -14.30 -13.66
CA ASP A 69 -1.28 -15.74 -13.38
C ASP A 69 -2.59 -16.51 -13.57
N ASP A 70 -3.75 -15.87 -13.72
CA ASP A 70 -5.03 -16.57 -13.95
C ASP A 70 -6.19 -15.61 -14.29
N GLY A 71 -7.17 -16.09 -15.05
CA GLY A 71 -8.42 -15.37 -15.36
C GLY A 71 -9.22 -14.88 -14.14
N PRO A 72 -10.32 -14.14 -14.35
CA PRO A 72 -11.03 -13.44 -13.28
C PRO A 72 -11.42 -14.38 -12.13
N VAL A 73 -10.78 -14.17 -10.97
CA VAL A 73 -11.04 -14.96 -9.77
C VAL A 73 -12.44 -14.63 -9.25
N PRO A 74 -13.36 -15.62 -9.16
CA PRO A 74 -14.79 -15.37 -8.98
C PRO A 74 -15.15 -14.85 -7.59
N THR A 75 -14.33 -15.11 -6.56
CA THR A 75 -14.60 -14.65 -5.20
C THR A 75 -13.38 -14.04 -4.53
N MET A 76 -13.63 -13.14 -3.57
CA MET A 76 -12.60 -12.53 -2.75
C MET A 76 -11.86 -13.53 -1.85
N ILE A 77 -12.52 -14.63 -1.43
CA ILE A 77 -11.87 -15.72 -0.69
C ILE A 77 -10.83 -16.39 -1.57
N ASP A 78 -11.14 -16.64 -2.84
CA ASP A 78 -10.19 -17.27 -3.76
C ASP A 78 -9.00 -16.34 -4.05
N ARG A 79 -9.20 -15.01 -4.04
CA ARG A 79 -8.10 -14.03 -4.07
C ARG A 79 -7.21 -14.18 -2.83
N PHE A 80 -7.78 -14.29 -1.64
CA PHE A 80 -7.01 -14.51 -0.40
C PHE A 80 -6.26 -15.84 -0.39
N LYS A 81 -6.82 -16.91 -0.97
CA LYS A 81 -6.13 -18.20 -1.11
C LYS A 81 -4.93 -18.10 -2.04
N LYS A 82 -5.10 -17.47 -3.21
CA LYS A 82 -4.00 -17.25 -4.18
C LYS A 82 -2.92 -16.35 -3.60
N PHE A 83 -3.33 -15.26 -2.96
CA PHE A 83 -2.46 -14.41 -2.14
C PHE A 83 -1.67 -15.24 -1.13
N GLY A 84 -2.35 -16.08 -0.33
CA GLY A 84 -1.71 -16.93 0.67
C GLY A 84 -0.70 -17.90 0.05
N ALA A 85 -1.03 -18.53 -1.07
CA ALA A 85 -0.16 -19.48 -1.76
C ALA A 85 1.09 -18.82 -2.36
N GLN A 86 0.92 -17.68 -3.07
CA GLN A 86 2.05 -16.93 -3.61
C GLN A 86 2.95 -16.39 -2.50
N ALA A 87 2.35 -15.82 -1.45
CA ALA A 87 3.06 -15.31 -0.29
C ALA A 87 3.80 -16.44 0.48
N ALA A 88 3.25 -17.64 0.57
CA ALA A 88 3.89 -18.80 1.21
C ALA A 88 5.11 -19.33 0.43
N ALA A 89 5.22 -19.04 -0.87
CA ALA A 89 6.38 -19.40 -1.68
C ALA A 89 7.57 -18.44 -1.49
N ILE A 90 7.38 -17.33 -0.77
CA ILE A 90 8.40 -16.29 -0.60
C ILE A 90 9.31 -16.69 0.57
N PRO A 91 10.62 -16.86 0.33
CA PRO A 91 11.53 -17.32 1.36
C PRO A 91 11.73 -16.23 2.42
N PHE A 92 11.72 -16.63 3.69
CA PHE A 92 12.17 -15.77 4.79
C PHE A 92 13.69 -15.70 4.79
N ASP A 93 14.23 -14.52 4.52
CA ASP A 93 15.66 -14.25 4.67
C ASP A 93 15.95 -13.97 6.17
N PRO A 94 16.85 -14.73 6.82
CA PRO A 94 17.15 -14.55 8.24
C PRO A 94 17.93 -13.26 8.53
N LEU A 95 18.51 -12.61 7.51
CA LEU A 95 19.36 -11.43 7.67
C LEU A 95 18.66 -10.13 7.31
N ARG A 96 17.61 -10.18 6.48
CA ARG A 96 16.93 -8.98 6.00
C ARG A 96 15.44 -9.21 5.75
N PRO A 97 14.62 -8.17 5.92
CA PRO A 97 13.22 -8.21 5.53
C PRO A 97 13.05 -8.38 4.01
N VAL A 98 11.98 -9.06 3.60
CA VAL A 98 11.53 -9.16 2.19
C VAL A 98 10.16 -8.51 2.07
N GLY A 99 10.05 -7.49 1.24
CA GLY A 99 8.81 -6.75 0.98
C GLY A 99 8.17 -7.16 -0.34
N VAL A 100 6.86 -7.28 -0.36
CA VAL A 100 6.11 -7.76 -1.52
C VAL A 100 4.83 -6.95 -1.66
N ILE A 101 4.65 -6.33 -2.83
CA ILE A 101 3.43 -5.64 -3.19
C ILE A 101 2.63 -6.57 -4.09
N LEU A 102 1.54 -7.11 -3.55
CA LEU A 102 0.65 -8.00 -4.27
C LEU A 102 -0.46 -7.16 -4.90
N THR A 103 -0.49 -7.09 -6.23
CA THR A 103 -1.50 -6.33 -6.99
C THR A 103 -2.54 -7.26 -7.60
N HIS A 104 -3.76 -6.75 -7.77
CA HIS A 104 -4.77 -7.35 -8.64
C HIS A 104 -5.06 -6.36 -9.76
N GLY A 105 -4.22 -6.39 -10.80
CA GLY A 105 -4.21 -5.37 -11.83
C GLY A 105 -4.13 -3.99 -11.21
N GLN A 106 -5.10 -3.14 -11.55
CA GLN A 106 -5.17 -1.76 -11.07
C GLN A 106 -6.22 -1.54 -9.98
N HIS A 107 -6.86 -2.62 -9.52
CA HIS A 107 -8.03 -2.54 -8.65
C HIS A 107 -7.69 -2.55 -7.16
N HIS A 108 -6.58 -3.20 -6.79
CA HIS A 108 -6.16 -3.30 -5.40
C HIS A 108 -4.68 -3.62 -5.30
N ALA A 109 -4.05 -3.18 -4.21
CA ALA A 109 -2.71 -3.58 -3.82
C ALA A 109 -2.67 -3.92 -2.33
N CYS A 110 -1.93 -4.98 -1.99
CA CYS A 110 -1.71 -5.42 -0.63
C CYS A 110 -0.20 -5.49 -0.36
N PRO A 111 0.36 -4.54 0.41
CA PRO A 111 1.74 -4.59 0.86
C PRO A 111 1.92 -5.61 1.98
N VAL A 112 2.90 -6.49 1.82
CA VAL A 112 3.28 -7.54 2.77
C VAL A 112 4.77 -7.47 3.05
N LEU A 113 5.15 -7.60 4.31
CA LEU A 113 6.54 -7.65 4.73
C LEU A 113 6.80 -8.95 5.50
N PHE A 114 7.76 -9.73 5.01
CA PHE A 114 8.24 -10.96 5.62
C PHE A 114 9.50 -10.64 6.40
N MET A 115 9.50 -10.96 7.70
CA MET A 115 10.62 -10.67 8.59
C MET A 115 10.85 -11.82 9.56
N ARG A 116 12.06 -11.87 10.16
CA ARG A 116 12.39 -12.81 11.22
C ARG A 116 12.98 -12.08 12.42
N LYS A 117 12.54 -12.42 13.64
CA LYS A 117 13.10 -11.95 14.91
C LYS A 117 13.09 -13.09 15.92
N ASP A 118 14.21 -13.31 16.61
CA ASP A 118 14.34 -14.30 17.68
C ASP A 118 13.75 -15.68 17.30
N GLN A 119 14.14 -16.16 16.12
CA GLN A 119 13.67 -17.40 15.47
C GLN A 119 12.21 -17.43 15.00
N THR A 120 11.39 -16.42 15.33
CA THR A 120 10.00 -16.31 14.91
C THR A 120 9.89 -15.62 13.55
N ASN A 121 9.08 -16.20 12.65
CA ASN A 121 8.76 -15.62 11.35
C ASN A 121 7.51 -14.75 11.47
N TYR A 122 7.55 -13.55 10.88
CA TYR A 122 6.46 -12.57 10.90
C TYR A 122 6.00 -12.26 9.49
N VAL A 123 4.69 -12.26 9.28
CA VAL A 123 4.05 -11.76 8.07
C VAL A 123 3.26 -10.52 8.44
N LEU A 124 3.81 -9.34 8.13
CA LEU A 124 3.15 -8.07 8.40
C LEU A 124 2.39 -7.62 7.16
N ILE A 125 1.10 -7.33 7.31
CA ILE A 125 0.21 -6.91 6.22
C ILE A 125 -0.25 -5.49 6.49
N PHE A 126 -0.02 -4.58 5.54
CA PHE A 126 -0.34 -3.16 5.66
C PHE A 126 -1.45 -2.70 4.69
N ASP A 127 -2.50 -3.50 4.51
CA ASP A 127 -3.62 -3.18 3.61
C ASP A 127 -4.32 -1.88 4.03
N SER A 128 -4.30 -0.89 3.13
CA SER A 128 -4.90 0.45 3.32
C SER A 128 -6.42 0.39 3.48
N THR A 129 -7.06 -0.71 3.08
CA THR A 129 -8.50 -0.96 3.12
C THR A 129 -8.93 -1.96 4.19
N SER A 130 -8.00 -2.52 4.96
CA SER A 130 -8.18 -3.70 5.83
C SER A 130 -9.35 -3.65 6.81
N GLY A 131 -9.76 -2.45 7.24
CA GLY A 131 -10.82 -2.23 8.22
C GLY A 131 -12.16 -2.89 7.89
N SER A 132 -12.53 -3.02 6.62
CA SER A 132 -13.74 -3.71 6.16
C SER A 132 -13.56 -5.23 6.00
N MET A 133 -12.33 -5.73 6.06
CA MET A 133 -11.95 -7.07 5.57
C MET A 133 -11.26 -7.98 6.60
N LYS A 134 -11.16 -7.55 7.87
CA LYS A 134 -10.46 -8.29 8.95
C LYS A 134 -10.82 -9.78 9.04
N LYS A 135 -12.11 -10.13 8.91
CA LYS A 135 -12.58 -11.53 8.96
C LYS A 135 -12.04 -12.39 7.82
N ALA A 136 -11.83 -11.81 6.65
CA ALA A 136 -11.28 -12.54 5.51
C ALA A 136 -9.78 -12.78 5.70
N TYR A 137 -9.06 -11.77 6.22
CA TYR A 137 -7.63 -11.88 6.52
C TYR A 137 -7.31 -12.89 7.62
N ARG A 138 -8.21 -13.19 8.56
CA ARG A 138 -7.98 -14.30 9.51
C ARG A 138 -7.71 -15.64 8.81
N LYS A 139 -8.31 -15.86 7.64
CA LYS A 139 -8.07 -17.07 6.83
C LYS A 139 -6.69 -17.06 6.19
N VAL A 140 -6.04 -15.90 6.05
CA VAL A 140 -4.66 -15.82 5.57
C VAL A 140 -3.72 -16.49 6.59
N GLY A 141 -4.00 -16.36 7.89
CA GLY A 141 -3.20 -16.99 8.94
C GLY A 141 -3.05 -18.50 8.82
N THR A 142 -4.03 -19.20 8.22
CA THR A 142 -3.96 -20.66 8.02
C THR A 142 -2.95 -21.08 6.95
N PHE A 143 -2.52 -20.17 6.08
CA PHE A 143 -1.47 -20.45 5.08
C PHE A 143 -0.06 -20.32 5.65
N PHE A 144 0.08 -19.75 6.85
CA PHE A 144 1.35 -19.49 7.52
C PHE A 144 1.35 -20.05 8.95
N PRO A 145 1.13 -21.36 9.15
CA PRO A 145 0.98 -21.94 10.49
C PRO A 145 2.18 -21.70 11.41
N ASP A 146 3.39 -21.58 10.83
CA ASP A 146 4.64 -21.38 11.56
C ASP A 146 5.06 -19.90 11.68
N CYS A 147 4.19 -18.97 11.29
CA CYS A 147 4.47 -17.53 11.34
C CYS A 147 3.44 -16.79 12.19
N GLN A 148 3.87 -15.70 12.83
CA GLN A 148 2.95 -14.69 13.36
C GLN A 148 2.47 -13.77 12.23
N VAL A 149 1.20 -13.90 11.87
CA VAL A 149 0.56 -13.07 10.85
C VAL A 149 -0.10 -11.86 11.52
N MET A 150 0.29 -10.67 11.12
CA MET A 150 -0.17 -9.42 11.71
C MET A 150 -0.77 -8.51 10.65
N LEU A 151 -1.97 -8.01 10.89
CA LEU A 151 -2.67 -7.09 9.98
C LEU A 151 -2.87 -5.72 10.64
N ASN A 152 -2.59 -4.64 9.90
CA ASN A 152 -2.88 -3.30 10.38
C ASN A 152 -4.39 -3.13 10.65
N ASP A 153 -4.71 -2.56 11.80
CA ASP A 153 -6.09 -2.35 12.19
C ASP A 153 -6.66 -1.08 11.59
N GLY A 154 -7.72 -1.21 10.79
CA GLY A 154 -8.51 -0.09 10.29
C GLY A 154 -8.18 0.34 8.87
N THR A 155 -9.08 1.14 8.30
CA THR A 155 -8.99 1.63 6.92
C THR A 155 -8.28 2.98 6.91
N ARG A 156 -7.14 3.05 6.21
CA ARG A 156 -6.31 4.26 6.03
C ARG A 156 -6.73 5.06 4.81
N GLN A 157 -7.08 4.37 3.74
CA GLN A 157 -7.46 4.94 2.46
C GLN A 157 -8.95 5.37 2.46
N SER A 158 -9.22 6.56 1.94
CA SER A 158 -10.56 7.13 1.76
C SER A 158 -11.01 7.11 0.31
N ASP A 159 -10.09 7.25 -0.64
CA ASP A 159 -10.39 7.16 -2.07
C ASP A 159 -10.40 5.71 -2.57
N SER A 160 -10.72 5.48 -3.84
CA SER A 160 -10.71 4.14 -4.46
C SER A 160 -9.47 3.87 -5.33
N GLN A 161 -8.49 4.78 -5.37
CA GLN A 161 -7.53 4.86 -6.47
C GLN A 161 -6.07 5.04 -6.01
N SER A 162 -5.82 5.16 -4.71
CA SER A 162 -4.47 5.38 -4.17
C SER A 162 -3.78 4.11 -3.66
N CYS A 163 -4.43 2.95 -3.77
CA CYS A 163 -3.98 1.72 -3.11
C CYS A 163 -2.59 1.25 -3.57
N ILE A 164 -2.26 1.35 -4.86
CA ILE A 164 -0.93 0.96 -5.38
C ILE A 164 0.15 1.94 -4.91
N THR A 165 -0.15 3.24 -4.95
CA THR A 165 0.76 4.28 -4.46
C THR A 165 1.02 4.14 -2.95
N ASP A 166 -0.02 3.89 -2.15
CA ASP A 166 0.10 3.63 -0.71
C ASP A 166 0.96 2.40 -0.43
N ALA A 167 0.71 1.29 -1.14
CA ALA A 167 1.42 0.04 -0.93
C ALA A 167 2.92 0.18 -1.17
N TYR A 168 3.32 0.89 -2.23
CA TYR A 168 4.72 1.18 -2.51
C TYR A 168 5.34 2.05 -1.42
N GLU A 169 4.73 3.20 -1.09
CA GLU A 169 5.25 4.12 -0.08
C GLU A 169 5.40 3.45 1.29
N ILE A 170 4.43 2.61 1.68
CA ILE A 170 4.46 1.97 2.98
C ILE A 170 5.58 0.94 3.09
N LEU A 171 5.80 0.10 2.08
CA LEU A 171 6.89 -0.87 2.16
C LEU A 171 8.25 -0.19 2.06
N THR A 172 8.43 0.81 1.19
CA THR A 172 9.70 1.54 1.10
C THR A 172 10.04 2.23 2.42
N ARG A 173 9.04 2.77 3.13
CA ARG A 173 9.23 3.32 4.48
C ARG A 173 9.45 2.23 5.54
N ALA A 174 8.73 1.11 5.49
CA ALA A 174 8.84 0.05 6.48
C ALA A 174 10.27 -0.51 6.58
N PHE A 175 11.00 -0.56 5.46
CA PHE A 175 12.41 -0.95 5.46
C PHE A 175 13.34 -0.04 6.26
N THR A 176 12.94 1.21 6.50
CA THR A 176 13.77 2.20 7.22
C THR A 176 13.34 2.38 8.67
N VAL A 177 12.36 1.60 9.16
CA VAL A 177 11.90 1.69 10.55
C VAL A 177 12.72 0.76 11.43
N ASP A 178 13.49 1.35 12.34
CA ASP A 178 14.25 0.61 13.34
C ASP A 178 13.32 -0.18 14.28
N ASP A 179 13.67 -1.46 14.52
CA ASP A 179 12.88 -2.41 15.31
C ASP A 179 11.37 -2.38 14.99
N LEU A 180 11.04 -2.47 13.69
CA LEU A 180 9.64 -2.48 13.24
C LEU A 180 8.81 -3.57 13.93
N ILE A 181 9.36 -4.78 14.10
CA ILE A 181 8.65 -5.87 14.80
C ILE A 181 8.35 -5.48 16.25
N GLY A 182 9.33 -4.99 17.02
CA GLY A 182 9.09 -4.59 18.41
C GLY A 182 8.05 -3.48 18.52
N LYS A 183 8.08 -2.50 17.61
CA LYS A 183 7.06 -1.42 17.54
C LYS A 183 5.66 -1.94 17.22
N VAL A 184 5.56 -2.94 16.35
CA VAL A 184 4.28 -3.60 15.98
C VAL A 184 3.77 -4.47 17.13
N GLU A 185 4.63 -5.29 17.73
CA GLU A 185 4.30 -6.16 18.87
C GLU A 185 3.77 -5.36 20.07
N ALA A 186 4.39 -4.22 20.38
CA ALA A 186 3.94 -3.31 21.43
C ALA A 186 2.55 -2.69 21.15
N ARG A 187 2.05 -2.80 19.91
CA ARG A 187 0.78 -2.23 19.43
C ARG A 187 -0.24 -3.29 19.01
N VAL A 188 0.00 -4.56 19.34
CA VAL A 188 -0.96 -5.64 19.11
C VAL A 188 -2.23 -5.38 19.90
N ILE A 189 -3.37 -5.51 19.23
CA ILE A 189 -4.70 -5.34 19.83
C ILE A 189 -5.16 -6.70 20.34
N ASP A 190 -5.40 -6.79 21.65
CA ASP A 190 -6.05 -7.97 22.23
C ASP A 190 -7.55 -7.95 21.92
N GLU A 191 -7.97 -8.68 20.89
CA GLU A 191 -9.37 -8.80 20.52
C GLU A 191 -10.22 -9.52 21.58
N ARG A 192 -9.62 -10.32 22.46
CA ARG A 192 -10.35 -11.00 23.56
C ARG A 192 -10.86 -9.98 24.59
N ALA A 193 -10.11 -8.90 24.82
CA ALA A 193 -10.52 -7.80 25.72
C ALA A 193 -11.55 -6.84 25.09
N ALA A 194 -11.55 -6.68 23.76
CA ALA A 194 -12.50 -5.81 23.07
C ALA A 194 -13.91 -6.43 22.90
N SER A 195 -13.99 -7.76 22.96
CA SER A 195 -15.24 -8.52 22.81
C SER A 195 -16.06 -8.61 24.11
N SER A 196 -15.48 -8.25 25.25
CA SER A 196 -16.14 -8.34 26.57
C SER A 196 -16.95 -7.10 26.96
N SER A 197 -17.02 -6.04 26.13
CA SER A 197 -17.65 -4.78 26.54
C SER A 197 -18.83 -4.29 25.70
N THR A 198 -19.39 -5.06 24.77
CA THR A 198 -20.72 -4.75 24.20
C THR A 198 -21.46 -6.01 23.75
N ALA A 199 -22.51 -6.36 24.50
CA ALA A 199 -23.60 -7.26 24.14
C ALA A 199 -23.19 -8.61 23.50
N ALA A 200 -22.73 -9.53 24.35
CA ALA A 200 -22.89 -10.96 24.12
C ALA A 200 -24.39 -11.30 24.10
N SER A 201 -25.07 -11.16 22.96
CA SER A 201 -26.44 -11.63 22.81
C SER A 201 -26.87 -11.69 21.34
N VAL A 202 -27.17 -12.92 20.88
CA VAL A 202 -27.99 -13.26 19.69
C VAL A 202 -27.37 -13.04 18.29
N ARG A 203 -26.41 -13.90 17.94
CA ARG A 203 -26.39 -14.75 16.72
C ARG A 203 -24.97 -15.27 16.51
N ALA A 204 -24.66 -16.40 17.14
CA ALA A 204 -23.57 -17.24 16.69
C ALA A 204 -23.87 -17.71 15.27
N SER A 205 -23.43 -16.93 14.28
CA SER A 205 -23.54 -17.29 12.87
C SER A 205 -22.65 -18.50 12.62
N ARG A 206 -23.18 -19.48 11.87
CA ARG A 206 -22.61 -20.79 11.51
C ARG A 206 -21.32 -20.74 10.64
N PHE A 207 -20.48 -19.72 10.84
CA PHE A 207 -19.23 -19.50 10.10
C PHE A 207 -18.08 -19.04 11.03
N SER A 208 -18.09 -19.41 12.30
CA SER A 208 -16.90 -19.27 13.15
C SER A 208 -15.84 -20.24 12.64
N ALA A 209 -14.97 -19.76 11.76
CA ALA A 209 -13.70 -20.42 11.47
C ALA A 209 -12.95 -20.63 12.80
N PRO A 210 -12.18 -21.72 12.95
CA PRO A 210 -11.37 -21.92 14.15
C PRO A 210 -10.52 -20.68 14.42
N GLU A 211 -10.42 -20.26 15.69
CA GLU A 211 -9.52 -19.18 16.09
C GLU A 211 -8.09 -19.59 15.69
N VAL A 212 -7.54 -18.87 14.72
CA VAL A 212 -6.17 -19.06 14.22
C VAL A 212 -5.25 -18.34 15.21
N ASP A 213 -4.58 -19.09 16.09
CA ASP A 213 -3.81 -18.55 17.24
C ASP A 213 -2.59 -17.71 16.83
N ASN A 214 -2.18 -17.81 15.56
CA ASN A 214 -1.06 -17.07 14.97
C ASN A 214 -1.48 -15.81 14.19
N PHE A 215 -2.75 -15.38 14.25
CA PHE A 215 -3.21 -14.12 13.62
C PHE A 215 -3.47 -13.03 14.65
N ARG A 216 -2.90 -11.83 14.44
CA ARG A 216 -3.06 -10.66 15.30
C ARG A 216 -3.44 -9.41 14.49
N LEU A 217 -4.15 -8.49 15.13
CA LEU A 217 -4.30 -7.12 14.63
C LEU A 217 -3.33 -6.21 15.37
N PHE A 218 -2.81 -5.17 14.71
CA PHE A 218 -1.96 -4.18 15.35
C PHE A 218 -2.32 -2.76 14.93
N ARG A 219 -2.10 -1.79 15.80
CA ARG A 219 -2.16 -0.37 15.43
C ARG A 219 -0.87 0.02 14.71
N MET A 220 -0.98 0.74 13.60
CA MET A 220 0.17 1.18 12.82
C MET A 220 1.13 2.04 13.65
N PRO A 221 2.45 1.77 13.60
CA PRO A 221 3.45 2.70 14.11
C PRO A 221 3.35 4.06 13.43
N GLU A 222 3.69 5.13 14.16
CA GLU A 222 3.49 6.51 13.73
C GLU A 222 4.28 6.83 12.45
N GLU A 223 5.47 6.24 12.31
CA GLU A 223 6.34 6.37 11.13
C GLU A 223 5.72 5.81 9.86
N LEU A 224 4.70 4.95 9.98
CA LEU A 224 3.97 4.33 8.87
C LEU A 224 2.54 4.90 8.71
N CYS A 225 2.18 5.92 9.47
CA CYS A 225 0.86 6.58 9.36
C CYS A 225 0.84 7.73 8.33
N PHE A 226 1.97 8.06 7.71
CA PHE A 226 2.12 9.23 6.83
C PHE A 226 1.26 9.20 5.55
N THR A 227 0.91 8.00 5.08
CA THR A 227 0.01 7.82 3.92
C THR A 227 -1.47 7.82 4.30
N ALA A 228 -1.81 7.82 5.59
CA ALA A 228 -3.20 7.71 6.03
C ALA A 228 -4.02 8.94 5.60
N GLN A 229 -5.07 8.69 4.81
CA GLN A 229 -5.99 9.72 4.33
C GLN A 229 -7.03 10.11 5.39
N ARG A 230 -7.42 9.17 6.26
CA ARG A 230 -8.43 9.38 7.29
C ARG A 230 -7.80 9.89 8.58
N THR A 231 -8.13 11.13 8.97
CA THR A 231 -7.74 11.66 10.29
C THR A 231 -8.18 10.75 11.43
N ALA A 232 -9.36 10.13 11.33
CA ALA A 232 -9.87 9.18 12.31
C ALA A 232 -8.93 7.98 12.56
N PHE A 233 -8.21 7.52 11.53
CA PHE A 233 -7.21 6.46 11.64
C PHE A 233 -6.04 6.92 12.51
N VAL A 234 -5.55 8.13 12.24
CA VAL A 234 -4.42 8.74 12.96
C VAL A 234 -4.78 9.17 14.38
N THR A 235 -6.02 9.60 14.63
CA THR A 235 -6.44 10.04 15.97
C THR A 235 -6.63 8.90 16.97
N GLN A 236 -6.53 7.64 16.54
CA GLN A 236 -6.47 6.49 17.45
C GLN A 236 -5.14 6.41 18.21
N THR A 237 -4.15 7.16 17.74
CA THR A 237 -2.84 7.36 18.34
C THR A 237 -2.92 8.40 19.47
N SER A 238 -2.17 8.19 20.55
CA SER A 238 -2.15 9.11 21.70
C SER A 238 -1.59 10.49 21.31
N LYS A 239 -1.89 11.52 22.13
CA LYS A 239 -1.32 12.87 21.92
C LYS A 239 0.21 12.87 21.94
N ALA A 240 0.82 12.02 22.78
CA ALA A 240 2.27 11.89 22.88
C ALA A 240 2.86 11.32 21.58
N GLU A 241 2.26 10.25 21.07
CA GLU A 241 2.65 9.61 19.81
C GLU A 241 2.45 10.55 18.60
N MET A 242 1.37 11.35 18.55
CA MET A 242 1.18 12.36 17.49
C MET A 242 2.24 13.47 17.48
N GLN A 243 2.96 13.68 18.59
CA GLN A 243 4.05 14.66 18.72
C GLN A 243 5.44 14.02 18.54
N MET A 244 5.51 12.69 18.33
CA MET A 244 6.80 12.04 18.13
C MET A 244 7.48 12.57 16.87
N PRO A 245 8.80 12.84 16.93
CA PRO A 245 9.55 13.26 15.78
C PRO A 245 9.60 12.10 14.77
N ILE A 246 9.08 12.35 13.58
CA ILE A 246 9.16 11.44 12.43
C ILE A 246 9.92 12.14 11.31
N ARG A 247 10.51 11.35 10.39
CA ARG A 247 11.12 11.93 9.18
C ARG A 247 10.08 12.09 8.09
N ASP A 248 9.99 13.29 7.52
CA ASP A 248 9.20 13.53 6.32
C ASP A 248 9.87 12.97 5.06
N ARG A 249 9.32 13.29 3.88
CA ARG A 249 9.85 12.85 2.58
C ARG A 249 11.20 13.47 2.23
N ASP A 250 11.50 14.66 2.75
CA ASP A 250 12.76 15.38 2.52
C ASP A 250 13.83 14.99 3.58
N GLY A 251 13.54 13.98 4.40
CA GLY A 251 14.38 13.54 5.51
C GLY A 251 14.39 14.48 6.71
N ARG A 252 13.57 15.54 6.70
CA ARG A 252 13.48 16.54 7.77
C ARG A 252 12.65 15.99 8.93
N LEU A 253 12.97 16.44 10.14
CA LEU A 253 12.18 16.09 11.32
C LEU A 253 10.87 16.89 11.32
N THR A 254 9.76 16.17 11.44
CA THR A 254 8.39 16.69 11.54
C THR A 254 7.61 15.90 12.60
N THR A 255 6.32 16.20 12.76
CA THR A 255 5.41 15.39 13.59
C THR A 255 4.27 14.84 12.74
N LEU A 256 3.67 13.73 13.19
CA LEU A 256 2.49 13.16 12.52
C LEU A 256 1.33 14.17 12.48
N LYS A 257 1.18 14.98 13.53
CA LYS A 257 0.20 16.08 13.56
C LYS A 257 0.43 17.11 12.45
N ASP A 258 1.68 17.49 12.19
CA ASP A 258 2.01 18.50 11.18
C ASP A 258 1.82 17.92 9.76
N MET A 259 2.15 16.65 9.54
CA MET A 259 1.87 15.98 8.26
C MET A 259 0.36 15.91 7.96
N MET A 260 -0.46 15.65 8.97
CA MET A 260 -1.92 15.57 8.83
C MET A 260 -2.62 16.92 8.61
N ARG A 261 -1.90 18.05 8.69
CA ARG A 261 -2.46 19.38 8.35
C ARG A 261 -2.64 19.59 6.84
N LEU A 262 -2.02 18.76 6.00
CA LEU A 262 -2.15 18.80 4.55
C LEU A 262 -3.50 18.19 4.12
N GLN A 263 -4.58 18.96 4.28
CA GLN A 263 -5.94 18.48 3.97
C GLN A 263 -6.45 18.98 2.62
N LYS A 264 -7.02 18.07 1.82
CA LYS A 264 -7.84 18.38 0.63
C LYS A 264 -9.25 17.85 0.85
N THR A 265 -10.26 18.55 0.34
CA THR A 265 -11.66 18.13 0.51
C THR A 265 -12.11 17.28 -0.68
N VAL A 266 -12.63 16.07 -0.43
CA VAL A 266 -13.09 15.13 -1.47
C VAL A 266 -14.59 14.87 -1.45
N ALA A 267 -15.20 14.75 -2.63
CA ALA A 267 -16.58 14.31 -2.79
C ALA A 267 -16.63 12.77 -2.79
N ILE A 268 -17.60 12.20 -2.09
CA ILE A 268 -17.84 10.74 -2.13
C ILE A 268 -18.80 10.45 -3.27
N GLY A 269 -18.36 9.65 -4.25
CA GLY A 269 -19.17 9.23 -5.40
C GLY A 269 -20.55 8.70 -5.00
N ASN A 270 -21.58 9.17 -5.71
CA ASN A 270 -23.03 8.93 -5.56
C ASN A 270 -23.78 9.69 -4.46
N GLN A 271 -23.13 10.51 -3.63
CA GLN A 271 -23.83 11.41 -2.70
C GLN A 271 -23.26 12.83 -2.82
N SER A 272 -23.94 13.66 -3.61
CA SER A 272 -23.57 15.02 -4.00
C SER A 272 -23.38 16.05 -2.88
N GLU A 273 -23.41 15.65 -1.60
CA GLU A 273 -23.43 16.59 -0.47
C GLU A 273 -22.45 16.26 0.67
N LYS A 274 -21.72 15.13 0.62
CA LYS A 274 -20.76 14.78 1.67
C LYS A 274 -19.32 14.96 1.21
N TRP A 275 -18.72 16.00 1.78
CA TRP A 275 -17.33 16.38 1.59
C TRP A 275 -16.52 15.92 2.79
N ILE A 276 -15.42 15.18 2.57
CA ILE A 276 -14.50 14.77 3.64
C ILE A 276 -13.12 15.38 3.40
N GLY A 277 -12.49 15.91 4.46
CA GLY A 277 -11.08 16.28 4.40
C GLY A 277 -10.21 15.02 4.44
N ILE A 278 -9.29 14.88 3.48
CA ILE A 278 -8.30 13.81 3.43
C ILE A 278 -6.88 14.38 3.47
N ASN A 279 -5.93 13.62 4.01
CA ASN A 279 -4.52 13.91 3.81
C ASN A 279 -4.15 13.78 2.31
N SER A 280 -3.55 14.82 1.73
CA SER A 280 -3.24 14.87 0.29
C SER A 280 -1.95 14.18 -0.13
N TYR A 281 -1.17 13.66 0.81
CA TYR A 281 0.16 13.07 0.57
C TYR A 281 0.20 12.15 -0.66
N LEU A 282 -0.71 11.17 -0.72
CA LEU A 282 -0.74 10.18 -1.80
C LEU A 282 -1.02 10.79 -3.18
N HIS A 283 -1.72 11.91 -3.26
CA HIS A 283 -1.95 12.60 -4.53
C HIS A 283 -0.68 13.29 -5.01
N ASP A 284 0.01 13.98 -4.10
CA ASP A 284 1.22 14.72 -4.44
C ASP A 284 2.35 13.73 -4.84
N VAL A 285 2.50 12.63 -4.08
CA VAL A 285 3.47 11.56 -4.40
C VAL A 285 3.09 10.78 -5.66
N SER A 286 1.80 10.59 -5.97
CA SER A 286 1.42 9.91 -7.22
C SER A 286 1.96 10.64 -8.46
N VAL A 287 2.01 11.97 -8.44
CA VAL A 287 2.60 12.77 -9.52
C VAL A 287 4.11 12.57 -9.58
N GLU A 288 4.79 12.50 -8.45
CA GLU A 288 6.23 12.22 -8.37
C GLU A 288 6.55 10.82 -8.92
N HIS A 289 5.75 9.81 -8.59
CA HIS A 289 5.85 8.47 -9.15
C HIS A 289 5.68 8.46 -10.67
N ARG A 290 4.68 9.19 -11.19
CA ARG A 290 4.46 9.35 -12.63
C ARG A 290 5.70 9.89 -13.33
N GLU A 291 6.27 10.97 -12.81
CA GLU A 291 7.47 11.58 -13.40
C GLU A 291 8.69 10.66 -13.30
N ARG A 292 8.84 9.93 -12.19
CA ARG A 292 9.92 8.94 -12.05
C ARG A 292 9.78 7.80 -13.06
N ILE A 293 8.55 7.28 -13.24
CA ILE A 293 8.26 6.24 -14.22
C ILE A 293 8.62 6.73 -15.64
N LYS A 294 8.22 7.94 -16.04
CA LYS A 294 8.58 8.51 -17.35
C LYS A 294 10.09 8.50 -17.57
N GLN A 295 10.87 8.98 -16.58
CA GLN A 295 12.33 8.98 -16.65
C GLN A 295 12.92 7.57 -16.82
N LEU A 296 12.41 6.57 -16.08
CA LEU A 296 12.88 5.19 -16.16
C LEU A 296 12.57 4.56 -17.53
N VAL A 297 11.39 4.85 -18.10
CA VAL A 297 11.01 4.41 -19.44
C VAL A 297 11.90 5.03 -20.52
N ASP A 298 12.17 6.33 -20.41
CA ASP A 298 13.02 7.05 -21.35
C ASP A 298 14.47 6.54 -21.33
N GLN A 299 15.01 6.24 -20.15
CA GLN A 299 16.37 5.69 -20.00
C GLN A 299 16.52 4.33 -20.71
N ARG A 300 15.52 3.45 -20.61
CA ARG A 300 15.54 2.14 -21.30
C ARG A 300 15.42 2.23 -22.81
N ALA A 301 14.83 3.30 -23.34
CA ALA A 301 14.72 3.51 -24.77
C ALA A 301 16.03 3.95 -25.43
N VAL A 302 17.00 4.46 -24.65
CA VAL A 302 18.30 4.96 -25.13
C VAL A 302 19.40 3.91 -25.04
N ASP A 303 19.23 2.88 -24.19
CA ASP A 303 20.21 1.81 -23.96
C ASP A 303 19.61 0.43 -24.34
N PRO A 304 19.51 0.08 -25.64
CA PRO A 304 19.27 -1.29 -26.02
C PRO A 304 20.55 -2.04 -25.66
N GLY A 305 20.52 -2.88 -24.63
CA GLY A 305 21.69 -3.66 -24.22
C GLY A 305 22.39 -4.34 -25.40
N PRO A 306 23.67 -4.74 -25.23
CA PRO A 306 24.50 -5.20 -26.34
C PRO A 306 23.77 -6.27 -27.14
N VAL A 307 23.53 -5.96 -28.42
CA VAL A 307 23.03 -6.91 -29.41
C VAL A 307 23.97 -8.10 -29.35
N GLY A 308 23.43 -9.24 -28.92
CA GLY A 308 24.14 -10.51 -28.97
C GLY A 308 24.69 -10.68 -30.38
N ASP A 309 26.00 -10.78 -30.46
CA ASP A 309 26.71 -11.20 -31.66
C ASP A 309 26.18 -12.59 -32.02
N ASP A 310 25.22 -12.64 -32.94
CA ASP A 310 24.76 -13.88 -33.55
C ASP A 310 25.93 -14.41 -34.37
N GLY A 311 26.78 -15.15 -33.66
CA GLY A 311 27.88 -15.94 -34.18
C GLY A 311 27.34 -16.87 -35.26
N SER A 312 27.42 -16.37 -36.49
CA SER A 312 27.10 -17.09 -37.70
C SER A 312 28.14 -18.19 -37.84
N ARG A 313 27.67 -19.43 -37.66
CA ARG A 313 28.31 -20.63 -38.19
C ARG A 313 27.65 -20.99 -39.51
#